data_AF-A0A5N6YB63-F1
#
_entry.id   AF-A0A5N6YB63-F1
#
_cell.length_a   1.000
_cell.length_b   1.000
_cell.length_c   1.000
_cell.angle_alpha   90.00
_cell.angle_beta   90.00
_cell.angle_gamma   90.00
#
_symmetry.space_group_name_H-M   'P 1'
#
loop_
_entity.id
_entity.type
_entity.pdbx_description
1 polymer ?
#
loop_
_entity_poly.entity_id
_entity_poly.type
_entity_poly.pdbx_seq_one_letter_code
_entity_poly.pdbx_strand_id
1 'polypeptide(L)'
;MAPSPDHHGSAVSSDMNRDAEYDLSDKDTEKQQEEKARPEYQDTFGDEEYAEVKYKVLSWCSIILLLGLGLLATYTGYTIGQFRWRYPHIQSMADAGEVLLGKFGREFLGTGQLLLVIFIMASHILTFTVAMNSITDHGTCSIVFGVVGLVISYILCLPRTSAKVSYLSIASGHVAFFGFMSELKDPKEYPKSLFLLQGIDVILYVVTAVVIYYYAGQDVTSPALGSASPVVRKVAYGIALPTIIIGGVVNGHVACKYVYVRLFRGSDRMHKKDLVATGSWVLLMLGLWIVAWVIAEAIPVFNNLLSLVASLFASWFTYGLSATFWLYLNKDRLFATPMKIFLTILNVLIFAIAGCICGLGLYVSGKALHDDPSSASFSCANNA
;
A
#
# COMPACT_ATOMS: atom_id res chain seq x y z
N MET A 1 7.37 -45.33 -108.54
CA MET A 1 7.90 -46.07 -107.37
C MET A 1 7.27 -45.42 -106.15
N ALA A 2 6.52 -46.20 -105.36
CA ALA A 2 5.72 -45.72 -104.24
C ALA A 2 6.59 -45.13 -103.09
N PRO A 3 6.03 -44.22 -102.27
CA PRO A 3 6.75 -43.48 -101.23
C PRO A 3 6.77 -44.24 -99.88
N SER A 4 7.72 -43.91 -99.01
CA SER A 4 7.89 -44.47 -97.65
C SER A 4 8.64 -43.45 -96.79
N PRO A 5 8.41 -43.39 -95.46
CA PRO A 5 7.59 -42.34 -94.86
C PRO A 5 8.38 -41.36 -93.98
N ASP A 6 7.69 -40.28 -93.64
CA ASP A 6 8.13 -39.16 -92.84
C ASP A 6 8.71 -39.54 -91.46
N HIS A 7 9.92 -39.04 -91.18
CA HIS A 7 10.44 -38.84 -89.83
C HIS A 7 10.49 -37.33 -89.53
N HIS A 8 9.39 -36.81 -88.98
CA HIS A 8 9.37 -35.68 -88.07
C HIS A 8 8.38 -36.11 -86.97
N GLY A 9 8.84 -36.52 -85.79
CA GLY A 9 9.59 -35.68 -84.87
C GLY A 9 8.59 -34.92 -84.02
N SER A 10 8.04 -35.61 -83.03
CA SER A 10 7.13 -35.10 -82.00
C SER A 10 7.79 -33.97 -81.20
N ALA A 11 7.46 -32.72 -81.53
CA ALA A 11 7.93 -31.52 -80.84
C ALA A 11 6.75 -30.66 -80.36
N VAL A 12 5.74 -31.27 -79.73
CA VAL A 12 4.57 -30.54 -79.18
C VAL A 12 4.20 -30.96 -77.75
N SER A 13 4.89 -31.95 -77.16
CA SER A 13 4.57 -32.45 -75.81
C SER A 13 5.46 -31.91 -74.69
N SER A 14 6.61 -31.27 -75.00
CA SER A 14 7.53 -30.75 -73.97
C SER A 14 7.23 -29.33 -73.52
N ASP A 15 6.58 -28.52 -74.36
CA ASP A 15 6.37 -27.10 -74.07
C ASP A 15 5.13 -26.89 -73.20
N MET A 16 4.06 -27.68 -73.41
CA MET A 16 2.85 -27.59 -72.58
C MET A 16 3.06 -28.04 -71.13
N ASN A 17 4.10 -28.86 -70.87
CA ASN A 17 4.46 -29.27 -69.50
C ASN A 17 5.43 -28.28 -68.83
N ARG A 18 6.26 -27.56 -69.61
CA ARG A 18 7.12 -26.47 -69.10
C ARG A 18 6.32 -25.24 -68.73
N ASP A 19 5.30 -24.90 -69.49
CA ASP A 19 4.44 -23.76 -69.20
C ASP A 19 3.58 -24.01 -67.95
N ALA A 20 3.11 -25.25 -67.73
CA ALA A 20 2.42 -25.63 -66.50
C ALA A 20 3.35 -25.68 -65.27
N GLU A 21 4.58 -26.17 -65.43
CA GLU A 21 5.57 -26.25 -64.35
C GLU A 21 6.14 -24.87 -63.96
N TYR A 22 6.23 -23.93 -64.92
CA TYR A 22 6.59 -22.53 -64.67
C TYR A 22 5.46 -21.76 -63.95
N ASP A 23 4.21 -21.97 -64.35
CA ASP A 23 3.03 -21.30 -63.78
C ASP A 23 2.64 -21.84 -62.38
N LEU A 24 3.01 -23.08 -62.05
CA LEU A 24 2.95 -23.64 -60.69
C LEU A 24 4.10 -23.14 -59.80
N SER A 25 5.32 -23.02 -60.35
CA SER A 25 6.49 -22.49 -59.63
C SER A 25 6.30 -21.01 -59.25
N ASP A 26 5.75 -20.17 -60.14
CA ASP A 26 5.49 -18.76 -59.84
C ASP A 26 4.35 -18.62 -58.81
N LYS A 27 3.30 -19.43 -58.88
CA LYS A 27 2.20 -19.42 -57.87
C LYS A 27 2.66 -19.90 -56.49
N ASP A 28 3.56 -20.87 -56.42
CA ASP A 28 4.13 -21.33 -55.15
C ASP A 28 5.15 -20.33 -54.59
N THR A 29 5.86 -19.61 -55.46
CA THR A 29 6.79 -18.53 -55.06
C THR A 29 6.04 -17.27 -54.60
N GLU A 30 4.94 -16.90 -55.26
CA GLU A 30 4.04 -15.82 -54.84
C GLU A 30 3.31 -16.16 -53.54
N LYS A 31 2.82 -17.40 -53.37
CA LYS A 31 2.23 -17.85 -52.09
C LYS A 31 3.25 -17.86 -50.94
N GLN A 32 4.48 -18.31 -51.19
CA GLN A 32 5.54 -18.28 -50.18
C GLN A 32 6.00 -16.86 -49.86
N GLN A 33 5.96 -15.93 -50.83
CA GLN A 33 6.24 -14.51 -50.58
C GLN A 33 5.10 -13.79 -49.85
N GLU A 34 3.83 -14.11 -50.15
CA GLU A 34 2.68 -13.59 -49.41
C GLU A 34 2.56 -14.17 -47.99
N GLU A 35 2.96 -15.43 -47.78
CA GLU A 35 3.00 -16.07 -46.45
C GLU A 35 4.16 -15.52 -45.60
N LYS A 36 5.29 -15.15 -46.22
CA LYS A 36 6.46 -14.57 -45.54
C LYS A 36 6.38 -13.04 -45.37
N ALA A 37 5.49 -12.37 -46.12
CA ALA A 37 5.21 -10.94 -46.00
C ALA A 37 4.03 -10.62 -45.08
N ARG A 38 3.26 -11.63 -44.64
CA ARG A 38 2.24 -11.44 -43.62
C ARG A 38 2.98 -11.31 -42.27
N PRO A 39 2.81 -10.20 -41.53
CA PRO A 39 3.43 -10.08 -40.21
C PRO A 39 2.94 -11.26 -39.38
N GLU A 40 3.87 -12.01 -38.78
CA GLU A 40 3.55 -13.00 -37.76
C GLU A 40 2.83 -12.24 -36.65
N TYR A 41 1.50 -12.36 -36.62
CA TYR A 41 0.69 -11.81 -35.54
C TYR A 41 0.98 -12.66 -34.32
N GLN A 42 2.07 -12.31 -33.63
CA GLN A 42 2.29 -12.76 -32.29
C GLN A 42 1.25 -12.06 -31.44
N ASP A 43 0.17 -12.79 -31.15
CA ASP A 43 -0.88 -12.30 -30.29
C ASP A 43 -0.23 -11.88 -28.96
N THR A 44 -0.11 -10.57 -28.78
CA THR A 44 0.50 -9.99 -27.59
C THR A 44 -0.43 -10.21 -26.38
N PHE A 45 -1.68 -10.62 -26.64
CA PHE A 45 -2.73 -10.99 -25.71
C PHE A 45 -3.24 -12.40 -26.00
N GLY A 46 -2.37 -13.41 -25.90
CA GLY A 46 -2.69 -14.80 -26.30
C GLY A 46 -4.11 -15.29 -25.99
N ASP A 47 -4.68 -16.03 -26.93
CA ASP A 47 -5.96 -16.77 -26.89
C ASP A 47 -6.98 -16.26 -25.86
N GLU A 48 -7.80 -15.29 -26.29
CA GLU A 48 -8.85 -14.66 -25.44
C GLU A 48 -9.89 -15.64 -24.87
N GLU A 49 -9.93 -16.88 -25.37
CA GLU A 49 -10.75 -17.97 -24.83
C GLU A 49 -10.42 -18.28 -23.35
N TYR A 50 -9.18 -18.04 -22.93
CA TYR A 50 -8.75 -18.10 -21.52
C TYR A 50 -8.61 -16.74 -20.85
N ALA A 51 -8.60 -15.65 -21.62
CA ALA A 51 -8.45 -14.31 -21.07
C ALA A 51 -9.69 -13.91 -20.27
N GLU A 52 -10.91 -14.17 -20.75
CA GLU A 52 -12.14 -13.96 -19.96
C GLU A 52 -12.09 -14.68 -18.60
N VAL A 53 -11.58 -15.91 -18.59
CA VAL A 53 -11.44 -16.71 -17.37
C VAL A 53 -10.35 -16.10 -16.48
N LYS A 54 -9.22 -15.64 -17.03
CA LYS A 54 -8.14 -14.98 -16.29
C LYS A 54 -8.57 -13.64 -15.68
N TYR A 55 -9.38 -12.84 -16.40
CA TYR A 55 -9.97 -11.59 -15.92
C TYR A 55 -11.00 -11.81 -14.80
N LYS A 56 -11.85 -12.85 -14.94
CA LYS A 56 -12.81 -13.24 -13.89
C LYS A 56 -12.06 -13.76 -12.66
N VAL A 57 -11.11 -14.68 -12.83
CA VAL A 57 -10.39 -15.33 -11.72
C VAL A 57 -9.57 -14.32 -10.92
N LEU A 58 -8.86 -13.37 -11.56
CA LEU A 58 -8.10 -12.34 -10.84
C LEU A 58 -9.02 -11.38 -10.04
N SER A 59 -10.20 -11.06 -10.57
CA SER A 59 -11.19 -10.20 -9.90
C SER A 59 -11.77 -10.87 -8.65
N TRP A 60 -12.23 -12.12 -8.75
CA TRP A 60 -12.77 -12.86 -7.59
C TRP A 60 -11.70 -13.16 -6.54
N CYS A 61 -10.48 -13.52 -6.97
CA CYS A 61 -9.37 -13.72 -6.04
C CYS A 61 -9.04 -12.45 -5.25
N SER A 62 -9.07 -11.28 -5.89
CA SER A 62 -8.82 -10.00 -5.22
C SER A 62 -9.89 -9.67 -4.18
N ILE A 63 -11.17 -9.92 -4.48
CA ILE A 63 -12.27 -9.73 -3.52
C ILE A 63 -12.17 -10.70 -2.36
N ILE A 64 -11.88 -11.98 -2.63
CA ILE A 64 -11.69 -13.00 -1.57
C ILE A 64 -10.51 -12.62 -0.67
N LEU A 65 -9.41 -12.15 -1.25
CA LEU A 65 -8.25 -11.66 -0.50
C LEU A 65 -8.60 -10.44 0.35
N LEU A 66 -9.35 -9.47 -0.19
CA LEU A 66 -9.78 -8.28 0.54
C LEU A 66 -10.66 -8.66 1.74
N LEU A 67 -11.65 -9.53 1.54
CA LEU A 67 -12.49 -10.05 2.62
C LEU A 67 -11.67 -10.83 3.66
N GLY A 68 -10.75 -11.69 3.20
CA GLY A 68 -9.86 -12.46 4.07
C GLY A 68 -8.94 -11.57 4.91
N LEU A 69 -8.35 -10.54 4.30
CA LEU A 69 -7.52 -9.55 4.99
C LEU A 69 -8.34 -8.69 5.96
N GLY A 70 -9.59 -8.36 5.62
CA GLY A 70 -10.52 -7.67 6.52
C GLY A 70 -10.88 -8.50 7.76
N LEU A 71 -11.16 -9.79 7.58
CA LEU A 71 -11.39 -10.72 8.69
C LEU A 71 -10.14 -10.87 9.56
N LEU A 72 -8.96 -11.00 8.93
CA LEU A 72 -7.69 -11.09 9.64
C LEU A 72 -7.37 -9.79 10.41
N ALA A 73 -7.65 -8.63 9.82
CA ALA A 73 -7.51 -7.32 10.48
C ALA A 73 -8.45 -7.20 11.70
N THR A 74 -9.68 -7.70 11.58
CA THR A 74 -10.63 -7.79 12.70
C THR A 74 -10.07 -8.68 13.81
N TYR A 75 -9.57 -9.86 13.45
CA TYR A 75 -9.04 -10.84 14.39
C TYR A 75 -7.83 -10.30 15.17
N THR A 76 -6.90 -9.67 14.46
CA THR A 76 -5.71 -9.04 15.07
C THR A 76 -6.11 -7.88 15.98
N GLY A 77 -7.01 -7.00 15.53
CA GLY A 77 -7.55 -5.92 16.36
C GLY A 77 -8.26 -6.42 17.63
N TYR A 78 -8.99 -7.54 17.53
CA TYR A 78 -9.65 -8.16 18.68
C TYR A 78 -8.62 -8.74 19.67
N THR A 79 -7.56 -9.36 19.16
CA THR A 79 -6.45 -9.90 19.97
C THR A 79 -5.70 -8.81 20.73
N ILE A 80 -5.44 -7.66 20.10
CA ILE A 80 -4.89 -6.47 20.77
C ILE A 80 -5.81 -6.02 21.91
N GLY A 81 -7.13 -6.01 21.69
CA GLY A 81 -8.12 -5.71 22.73
C GLY A 81 -8.06 -6.69 23.91
N GLN A 82 -7.93 -7.99 23.64
CA GLN A 82 -7.77 -9.02 24.67
C GLN A 82 -6.52 -8.78 25.53
N PHE A 83 -5.40 -8.42 24.90
CA PHE A 83 -4.16 -8.12 25.59
C PHE A 83 -4.32 -6.95 26.55
N ARG A 84 -5.00 -5.88 26.11
CA ARG A 84 -5.30 -4.73 26.95
C ARG A 84 -6.22 -5.07 28.12
N TRP A 85 -7.27 -5.86 27.92
CA TRP A 85 -8.15 -6.25 29.04
C TRP A 85 -7.40 -7.04 30.11
N ARG A 86 -6.38 -7.81 29.73
CA ARG A 86 -5.52 -8.52 30.68
C ARG A 86 -4.53 -7.60 31.40
N TYR A 87 -4.09 -6.52 30.73
CA TYR A 87 -3.14 -5.53 31.24
C TYR A 87 -3.67 -4.09 31.04
N PRO A 88 -4.58 -3.61 31.90
CA PRO A 88 -5.28 -2.34 31.69
C PRO A 88 -4.38 -1.08 31.73
N HIS A 89 -3.17 -1.20 32.28
CA HIS A 89 -2.21 -0.10 32.38
C HIS A 89 -1.51 0.23 31.04
N ILE A 90 -1.67 -0.60 30.01
CA ILE A 90 -1.07 -0.40 28.69
C ILE A 90 -1.84 0.69 27.93
N GLN A 91 -1.17 1.80 27.64
CA GLN A 91 -1.73 2.92 26.87
C GLN A 91 -1.04 3.12 25.51
N SER A 92 0.12 2.50 25.31
CA SER A 92 0.92 2.59 24.09
C SER A 92 1.55 1.24 23.72
N MET A 93 2.03 1.09 22.47
CA MET A 93 2.79 -0.12 22.08
C MET A 93 4.10 -0.24 22.88
N ALA A 94 4.66 0.89 23.34
CA ALA A 94 5.83 0.89 24.20
C ALA A 94 5.54 0.18 25.55
N ASP A 95 4.39 0.44 26.16
CA ASP A 95 3.99 -0.23 27.40
C ASP A 95 3.69 -1.72 27.17
N ALA A 96 3.12 -2.07 26.00
CA ALA A 96 2.93 -3.46 25.61
C ALA A 96 4.27 -4.20 25.42
N GLY A 97 5.26 -3.51 24.85
CA GLY A 97 6.63 -4.02 24.75
C GLY A 97 7.30 -4.20 26.10
N GLU A 98 7.02 -3.33 27.07
CA GLU A 98 7.49 -3.47 28.45
C GLU A 98 6.99 -4.76 29.10
N VAL A 99 5.73 -5.11 28.88
CA VAL A 99 5.14 -6.36 29.40
C VAL A 99 5.72 -7.61 28.73
N LEU A 100 6.06 -7.53 27.44
CA LEU A 100 6.59 -8.67 26.68
C LEU A 100 8.08 -8.94 26.94
N LEU A 101 8.93 -7.90 26.86
CA LEU A 101 10.39 -8.03 26.87
C LEU A 101 11.07 -7.05 27.85
N GLY A 102 10.33 -6.49 28.80
CA GLY A 102 10.87 -5.55 29.77
C GLY A 102 11.35 -4.24 29.14
N LYS A 103 12.38 -3.63 29.73
CA LYS A 103 12.92 -2.32 29.30
C LYS A 103 13.30 -2.30 27.82
N PHE A 104 13.89 -3.39 27.31
CA PHE A 104 14.27 -3.51 25.91
C PHE A 104 13.05 -3.43 24.99
N GLY A 105 12.00 -4.21 25.27
CA GLY A 105 10.77 -4.20 24.48
C GLY A 105 10.09 -2.83 24.44
N ARG A 106 10.16 -2.08 25.54
CA ARG A 106 9.62 -0.72 25.60
C ARG A 106 10.34 0.27 24.69
N GLU A 107 11.66 0.21 24.61
CA GLU A 107 12.42 1.04 23.68
C GLU A 107 12.19 0.59 22.24
N PHE A 108 12.21 -0.72 21.98
CA PHE A 108 12.09 -1.29 20.64
C PHE A 108 10.72 -1.02 20.02
N LEU A 109 9.62 -1.44 20.65
CA LEU A 109 8.27 -1.23 20.09
C LEU A 109 7.86 0.24 20.10
N GLY A 110 8.32 0.99 21.10
CA GLY A 110 8.09 2.43 21.15
C GLY A 110 8.78 3.19 20.02
N THR A 111 10.03 2.86 19.72
CA THR A 111 10.77 3.45 18.60
C THR A 111 10.21 2.99 17.26
N GLY A 112 9.87 1.70 17.14
CA GLY A 112 9.24 1.16 15.94
C GLY A 112 7.89 1.84 15.64
N GLN A 113 7.06 2.08 16.66
CA GLN A 113 5.78 2.79 16.50
C GLN A 113 6.04 4.24 16.07
N LEU A 114 7.01 4.92 16.66
CA LEU A 114 7.37 6.29 16.28
C LEU A 114 7.82 6.36 14.82
N LEU A 115 8.69 5.45 14.39
CA LEU A 115 9.16 5.38 13.00
C LEU A 115 7.99 5.12 12.05
N LEU A 116 7.12 4.16 12.34
CA LEU A 116 5.92 3.89 11.54
C LEU A 116 5.08 5.16 11.34
N VAL A 117 4.82 5.91 12.42
CA VAL A 117 4.02 7.13 12.35
C VAL A 117 4.73 8.23 11.54
N ILE A 118 6.06 8.35 11.63
CA ILE A 118 6.85 9.29 10.80
C ILE A 118 6.77 8.93 9.32
N PHE A 119 6.88 7.64 8.98
CA PHE A 119 6.73 7.17 7.60
C PHE A 119 5.30 7.39 7.07
N ILE A 120 4.28 7.25 7.92
CA ILE A 120 2.90 7.61 7.58
C ILE A 120 2.80 9.12 7.32
N MET A 121 3.41 9.98 8.15
CA MET A 121 3.45 11.42 7.89
C MET A 121 4.10 11.73 6.53
N ALA A 122 5.22 11.08 6.21
CA ALA A 122 5.90 11.21 4.92
C ALA A 122 4.97 10.82 3.75
N SER A 123 4.25 9.71 3.88
CA SER A 123 3.25 9.26 2.89
C SER A 123 2.16 10.30 2.64
N HIS A 124 1.68 11.01 3.68
CA HIS A 124 0.66 12.04 3.50
C HIS A 124 1.23 13.31 2.82
N ILE A 125 2.49 13.68 3.09
CA ILE A 125 3.18 14.76 2.36
C ILE A 125 3.35 14.40 0.88
N LEU A 126 3.76 13.16 0.60
CA LEU A 126 3.91 12.67 -0.76
C LEU A 126 2.56 12.63 -1.49
N THR A 127 1.51 12.15 -0.82
CA THR A 127 0.14 12.13 -1.38
C THR A 127 -0.37 13.54 -1.67
N PHE A 128 -0.11 14.50 -0.77
CA PHE A 128 -0.42 15.91 -1.00
C PHE A 128 0.32 16.45 -2.24
N THR A 129 1.59 16.11 -2.39
CA THR A 129 2.41 16.50 -3.55
C THR A 129 1.84 15.94 -4.86
N VAL A 130 1.48 14.66 -4.89
CA VAL A 130 0.82 14.00 -6.04
C VAL A 130 -0.54 14.66 -6.35
N ALA A 131 -1.33 14.97 -5.33
CA ALA A 131 -2.61 15.65 -5.49
C ALA A 131 -2.43 17.05 -6.09
N MET A 132 -1.48 17.85 -5.57
CA MET A 132 -1.20 19.20 -6.08
C MET A 132 -0.64 19.17 -7.51
N ASN A 133 0.26 18.24 -7.82
CA ASN A 133 0.73 18.02 -9.20
C ASN A 133 -0.44 17.69 -10.14
N SER A 134 -1.36 16.82 -9.72
CA SER A 134 -2.54 16.44 -10.50
C SER A 134 -3.56 17.58 -10.66
N ILE A 135 -3.67 18.46 -9.67
CA ILE A 135 -4.59 19.63 -9.70
C ILE A 135 -4.04 20.73 -10.62
N THR A 136 -2.73 20.98 -10.54
CA THR A 136 -2.06 22.10 -11.22
C THR A 136 -1.48 21.72 -12.59
N ASP A 137 -1.62 20.47 -13.02
CA ASP A 137 -0.95 19.91 -14.20
C ASP A 137 0.57 20.18 -14.18
N HIS A 138 1.22 19.87 -13.06
CA HIS A 138 2.66 20.13 -12.82
C HIS A 138 3.05 21.61 -12.92
N GLY A 139 2.27 22.50 -12.30
CA GLY A 139 2.50 23.96 -12.37
C GLY A 139 3.81 24.44 -11.71
N THR A 140 4.44 23.64 -10.86
CA THR A 140 5.79 23.90 -10.32
C THR A 140 6.48 22.58 -9.96
N CYS A 141 7.74 22.66 -9.54
CA CYS A 141 8.52 21.51 -9.11
C CYS A 141 7.85 20.81 -7.92
N SER A 142 7.79 19.47 -7.95
CA SER A 142 7.16 18.63 -6.90
C SER A 142 7.63 18.96 -5.49
N ILE A 143 8.93 19.26 -5.31
CA ILE A 143 9.51 19.63 -4.00
C ILE A 143 8.84 20.86 -3.37
N VAL A 144 8.40 21.82 -4.20
CA VAL A 144 7.73 23.04 -3.73
C VAL A 144 6.37 22.67 -3.12
N PHE A 145 5.63 21.77 -3.75
CA PHE A 145 4.39 21.25 -3.19
C PHE A 145 4.65 20.43 -1.91
N GLY A 146 5.75 19.68 -1.83
CA GLY A 146 6.17 19.00 -0.60
C GLY A 146 6.41 19.97 0.56
N VAL A 147 7.11 21.08 0.31
CA VAL A 147 7.33 22.15 1.31
C VAL A 147 6.01 22.80 1.73
N VAL A 148 5.11 23.07 0.78
CA VAL A 148 3.77 23.62 1.09
C VAL A 148 2.99 22.65 1.97
N GLY A 149 3.00 21.35 1.64
CA GLY A 149 2.38 20.30 2.44
C GLY A 149 2.94 20.23 3.87
N LEU A 150 4.27 20.33 4.01
CA LEU A 150 4.94 20.42 5.31
C LEU A 150 4.45 21.62 6.11
N VAL A 151 4.44 22.83 5.51
CA VAL A 151 4.11 24.06 6.23
C VAL A 151 2.66 24.05 6.69
N ILE A 152 1.73 23.65 5.81
CA ILE A 152 0.30 23.54 6.13
C ILE A 152 0.10 22.54 7.26
N SER A 153 0.68 21.34 7.14
CA SER A 153 0.48 20.28 8.13
C SER A 153 1.12 20.64 9.46
N TYR A 154 2.30 21.26 9.46
CA TYR A 154 2.97 21.78 10.65
C TYR A 154 2.09 22.79 11.39
N ILE A 155 1.57 23.82 10.70
CA ILE A 155 0.71 24.86 11.30
C ILE A 155 -0.55 24.25 11.92
N LEU A 156 -1.21 23.34 11.19
CA LEU A 156 -2.42 22.66 11.68
C LEU A 156 -2.13 21.70 12.85
N CYS A 157 -0.87 21.28 13.02
CA CYS A 157 -0.43 20.44 14.13
C CYS A 157 -0.06 21.23 15.40
N LEU A 158 0.11 22.55 15.33
CA LEU A 158 0.47 23.39 16.47
C LEU A 158 -0.54 23.41 17.64
N PRO A 159 -1.87 23.37 17.43
CA PRO A 159 -2.84 23.47 18.52
C PRO A 159 -2.73 22.35 19.55
N ARG A 160 -2.12 22.65 20.72
CA ARG A 160 -1.88 21.69 21.82
C ARG A 160 -3.16 21.18 22.52
N THR A 161 -4.29 21.88 22.42
CA THR A 161 -5.50 21.60 23.21
C THR A 161 -6.41 20.57 22.54
N SER A 162 -6.34 19.33 23.01
CA SER A 162 -6.97 18.12 22.47
C SER A 162 -8.42 17.86 22.89
N ALA A 163 -9.23 18.88 23.17
CA ALA A 163 -10.67 18.65 23.45
C ALA A 163 -11.44 18.24 22.18
N LYS A 164 -11.01 18.71 21.01
CA LYS A 164 -11.63 18.41 19.70
C LYS A 164 -10.91 17.30 18.93
N VAL A 165 -9.68 16.95 19.31
CA VAL A 165 -8.88 15.90 18.66
C VAL A 165 -9.37 14.50 19.02
N SER A 166 -10.03 14.33 20.18
CA SER A 166 -10.66 13.06 20.56
C SER A 166 -11.76 12.61 19.57
N TYR A 167 -12.44 13.55 18.90
CA TYR A 167 -13.36 13.22 17.80
C TYR A 167 -12.64 12.84 16.50
N LEU A 168 -11.44 13.38 16.24
CA LEU A 168 -10.61 12.94 15.11
C LEU A 168 -10.01 11.53 15.33
N SER A 169 -9.85 11.10 16.60
CA SER A 169 -9.38 9.76 16.95
C SER A 169 -10.31 8.63 16.48
N ILE A 170 -11.56 8.93 16.07
CA ILE A 170 -12.54 7.95 15.59
C ILE A 170 -12.04 7.21 14.34
N ALA A 171 -11.16 7.82 13.54
CA ALA A 171 -10.58 7.24 12.32
C ALA A 171 -9.12 6.75 12.52
N SER A 172 -8.79 6.23 13.70
CA SER A 172 -7.43 5.77 14.02
C SER A 172 -7.20 4.31 13.61
N GLY A 173 -6.19 4.06 12.77
CA GLY A 173 -5.75 2.70 12.42
C GLY A 173 -5.10 1.96 13.60
N HIS A 174 -4.67 0.70 13.36
CA HIS A 174 -4.14 -0.24 14.37
C HIS A 174 -3.10 0.36 15.33
N VAL A 175 -2.28 1.31 14.87
CA VAL A 175 -1.22 1.96 15.65
C VAL A 175 -1.71 2.75 16.86
N ALA A 176 -2.99 3.15 16.87
CA ALA A 176 -3.58 3.97 17.91
C ALA A 176 -4.69 3.23 18.70
N PHE A 177 -4.86 1.93 18.51
CA PHE A 177 -5.87 1.14 19.24
C PHE A 177 -5.69 1.21 20.76
N PHE A 178 -4.45 1.13 21.27
CA PHE A 178 -4.19 1.33 22.71
C PHE A 178 -4.46 2.77 23.18
N GLY A 179 -4.27 3.78 22.33
CA GLY A 179 -4.67 5.14 22.66
C GLY A 179 -6.20 5.27 22.74
N PHE A 180 -6.90 4.83 21.70
CA PHE A 180 -8.35 4.91 21.59
C PHE A 180 -9.07 4.14 22.71
N MET A 181 -8.65 2.90 22.99
CA MET A 181 -9.23 2.12 24.08
C MET A 181 -9.02 2.76 25.46
N SER A 182 -8.08 3.71 25.60
CA SER A 182 -7.89 4.47 26.84
C SER A 182 -8.82 5.67 26.99
N GLU A 183 -9.43 6.10 25.89
CA GLU A 183 -10.37 7.22 25.84
C GLU A 183 -11.84 6.74 25.89
N LEU A 184 -12.10 5.45 25.63
CA LEU A 184 -13.44 4.87 25.76
C LEU A 184 -13.97 4.97 27.20
N LYS A 185 -15.21 5.45 27.33
CA LYS A 185 -15.93 5.50 28.62
C LYS A 185 -16.07 4.12 29.26
N ASP A 186 -16.38 3.11 28.45
CA ASP A 186 -16.34 1.70 28.84
C ASP A 186 -15.44 0.89 27.87
N PRO A 187 -14.27 0.42 28.32
CA PRO A 187 -13.36 -0.40 27.52
C PRO A 187 -13.95 -1.74 27.03
N LYS A 188 -15.07 -2.21 27.62
CA LYS A 188 -15.74 -3.44 27.17
C LYS A 188 -16.51 -3.24 25.86
N GLU A 189 -16.78 -2.01 25.46
CA GLU A 189 -17.48 -1.69 24.20
C GLU A 189 -16.56 -1.72 22.98
N TYR A 190 -15.25 -1.77 23.17
CA TYR A 190 -14.25 -1.80 22.09
C TYR A 190 -14.57 -2.77 20.94
N PRO A 191 -15.01 -4.04 21.17
CA PRO A 191 -15.29 -4.95 20.08
C PRO A 191 -16.44 -4.48 19.21
N LYS A 192 -17.47 -3.85 19.79
CA LYS A 192 -18.59 -3.30 19.02
C LYS A 192 -18.09 -2.22 18.07
N SER A 193 -17.24 -1.31 18.57
CA SER A 193 -16.61 -0.27 17.75
C SER A 193 -15.71 -0.87 16.67
N LEU A 194 -14.92 -1.90 17.00
CA LEU A 194 -14.03 -2.58 16.07
C LEU A 194 -14.80 -3.26 14.92
N PHE A 195 -15.84 -4.04 15.24
CA PHE A 195 -16.65 -4.72 14.23
C PHE A 195 -17.42 -3.73 13.36
N LEU A 196 -17.89 -2.61 13.94
CA LEU A 196 -18.56 -1.56 13.17
C LEU A 196 -17.59 -0.87 12.21
N LEU A 197 -16.41 -0.43 12.71
CA LEU A 197 -15.37 0.22 11.91
C LEU A 197 -14.94 -0.69 10.76
N GLN A 198 -14.57 -1.93 11.09
CA GLN A 198 -14.07 -2.87 10.09
C GLN A 198 -15.16 -3.29 9.09
N GLY A 199 -16.42 -3.40 9.54
CA GLY A 199 -17.54 -3.67 8.65
C GLY A 199 -17.71 -2.55 7.61
N ILE A 200 -17.67 -1.29 8.06
CA ILE A 200 -17.74 -0.13 7.17
C ILE A 200 -16.54 -0.10 6.22
N ASP A 201 -15.32 -0.30 6.72
CA ASP A 201 -14.09 -0.27 5.92
C ASP A 201 -14.11 -1.35 4.83
N VAL A 202 -14.48 -2.59 5.18
CA VAL A 202 -14.54 -3.70 4.20
C VAL A 202 -15.59 -3.42 3.14
N ILE A 203 -16.78 -2.93 3.52
CA ILE A 203 -17.83 -2.57 2.55
C ILE A 203 -17.33 -1.47 1.62
N LEU A 204 -16.74 -0.40 2.16
CA LEU A 204 -16.23 0.72 1.39
C LEU A 204 -15.12 0.28 0.44
N TYR A 205 -14.18 -0.54 0.91
CA TYR A 205 -13.06 -1.05 0.10
C TYR A 205 -13.54 -1.99 -1.00
N VAL A 206 -14.48 -2.90 -0.72
CA VAL A 206 -15.06 -3.78 -1.75
C VAL A 206 -15.80 -2.97 -2.80
N VAL A 207 -16.69 -2.05 -2.39
CA VAL A 207 -17.45 -1.22 -3.32
C VAL A 207 -16.51 -0.37 -4.17
N THR A 208 -15.52 0.28 -3.55
CA THR A 208 -14.56 1.13 -4.26
C THR A 208 -13.70 0.31 -5.23
N ALA A 209 -13.19 -0.86 -4.81
CA ALA A 209 -12.40 -1.74 -5.67
C ALA A 209 -13.20 -2.24 -6.87
N VAL A 210 -14.45 -2.69 -6.67
CA VAL A 210 -15.33 -3.16 -7.75
C VAL A 210 -15.64 -2.05 -8.73
N VAL A 211 -16.01 -0.85 -8.25
CA VAL A 211 -16.32 0.29 -9.10
C VAL A 211 -15.10 0.74 -9.91
N ILE A 212 -13.94 0.90 -9.27
CA ILE A 212 -12.72 1.32 -9.96
C ILE A 212 -12.31 0.27 -10.99
N TYR A 213 -12.32 -1.03 -10.63
CA TYR A 213 -11.94 -2.09 -11.56
C TYR A 213 -12.89 -2.19 -12.75
N TYR A 214 -14.20 -2.01 -12.52
CA TYR A 214 -15.20 -2.04 -13.58
C TYR A 214 -15.01 -0.92 -14.61
N TYR A 215 -14.66 0.30 -14.16
CA TYR A 215 -14.53 1.47 -15.05
C TYR A 215 -13.11 1.72 -15.57
N ALA A 216 -12.08 1.45 -14.77
CA ALA A 216 -10.68 1.72 -15.11
C ALA A 216 -9.93 0.49 -15.64
N GLY A 217 -10.46 -0.72 -15.45
CA GLY A 217 -9.82 -1.96 -15.89
C GLY A 217 -8.57 -2.31 -15.08
N GLN A 218 -7.65 -3.04 -15.72
CA GLN A 218 -6.42 -3.53 -15.08
C GLN A 218 -5.30 -2.48 -15.01
N ASP A 219 -5.31 -1.51 -15.92
CA ASP A 219 -4.28 -0.47 -16.04
C ASP A 219 -4.56 0.74 -15.13
N VAL A 220 -4.98 0.46 -13.89
CA VAL A 220 -5.25 1.49 -12.91
C VAL A 220 -3.93 2.11 -12.42
N THR A 221 -3.80 3.42 -12.59
CA THR A 221 -2.69 4.20 -12.01
C THR A 221 -2.74 4.18 -10.49
N SER A 222 -1.60 4.38 -9.83
CA SER A 222 -1.54 4.47 -8.36
C SER A 222 -0.90 5.80 -7.96
N PRO A 223 -1.63 6.72 -7.30
CA PRO A 223 -2.96 6.51 -6.70
C PRO A 223 -4.11 6.42 -7.72
N ALA A 224 -5.13 5.61 -7.41
CA ALA A 224 -6.24 5.30 -8.33
C ALA A 224 -7.03 6.51 -8.87
N LEU A 225 -7.02 7.64 -8.13
CA LEU A 225 -7.61 8.90 -8.60
C LEU A 225 -6.93 9.42 -9.88
N GLY A 226 -5.69 9.02 -10.14
CA GLY A 226 -4.93 9.34 -11.35
C GLY A 226 -5.59 8.87 -12.64
N SER A 227 -6.34 7.76 -12.58
CA SER A 227 -7.00 7.10 -13.72
C SER A 227 -8.29 7.79 -14.16
N ALA A 228 -8.81 8.73 -13.35
CA ALA A 228 -10.00 9.47 -13.70
C ALA A 228 -9.71 10.51 -14.80
N SER A 229 -10.77 10.92 -15.53
CA SER A 229 -10.65 11.98 -16.52
C SER A 229 -10.13 13.29 -15.88
N PRO A 230 -9.45 14.18 -16.62
CA PRO A 230 -8.73 15.31 -16.03
C PRO A 230 -9.57 16.17 -15.08
N VAL A 231 -10.81 16.50 -15.46
CA VAL A 231 -11.71 17.30 -14.61
C VAL A 231 -12.11 16.55 -13.35
N VAL A 232 -12.49 15.27 -13.48
CA VAL A 232 -12.91 14.43 -12.35
C VAL A 232 -11.75 14.20 -11.38
N ARG A 233 -10.55 13.94 -11.89
CA ARG A 233 -9.33 13.80 -11.10
C ARG A 233 -9.06 15.04 -10.26
N LYS A 234 -9.13 16.24 -10.85
CA LYS A 234 -8.89 17.50 -10.15
C LYS A 234 -9.92 17.73 -9.03
N VAL A 235 -11.21 17.49 -9.31
CA VAL A 235 -12.27 17.61 -8.30
C VAL A 235 -12.10 16.58 -7.19
N ALA A 236 -11.82 15.32 -7.54
CA ALA A 236 -11.63 14.24 -6.58
C ALA A 236 -10.44 14.50 -5.65
N TYR A 237 -9.28 14.90 -6.19
CA TYR A 237 -8.14 15.31 -5.38
C TYR A 237 -8.46 16.55 -4.52
N GLY A 238 -9.19 17.53 -5.05
CA GLY A 238 -9.66 18.68 -4.28
C GLY A 238 -10.49 18.30 -3.05
N ILE A 239 -11.39 17.31 -3.19
CA ILE A 239 -12.20 16.77 -2.09
C ILE A 239 -11.35 15.92 -1.13
N ALA A 240 -10.34 15.20 -1.64
CA ALA A 240 -9.45 14.35 -0.83
C ALA A 240 -8.39 15.16 -0.06
N LEU A 241 -8.02 16.36 -0.51
CA LEU A 241 -6.96 17.17 0.12
C LEU A 241 -7.17 17.40 1.63
N PRO A 242 -8.37 17.80 2.11
CA PRO A 242 -8.62 17.93 3.56
C PRO A 242 -8.36 16.65 4.33
N THR A 243 -8.78 15.48 3.81
CA THR A 243 -8.59 14.21 4.52
C THR A 243 -7.14 13.76 4.50
N ILE A 244 -6.41 13.99 3.41
CA ILE A 244 -4.95 13.75 3.31
C ILE A 244 -4.21 14.61 4.36
N ILE A 245 -4.52 15.89 4.47
CA ILE A 245 -3.86 16.77 5.45
C ILE A 245 -4.22 16.33 6.87
N ILE A 246 -5.50 16.07 7.15
CA ILE A 246 -5.96 15.65 8.48
C ILE A 246 -5.31 14.34 8.91
N GLY A 247 -5.21 13.34 8.01
CA GLY A 247 -4.55 12.07 8.28
C GLY A 247 -3.09 12.26 8.69
N GLY A 248 -2.35 13.13 8.00
CA GLY A 248 -0.97 13.48 8.36
C GLY A 248 -0.88 14.20 9.72
N VAL A 249 -1.77 15.18 9.96
CA VAL A 249 -1.80 15.99 11.19
C VAL A 249 -2.11 15.16 12.43
N VAL A 250 -3.02 14.19 12.34
CA VAL A 250 -3.34 13.27 13.47
C VAL A 250 -2.11 12.44 13.83
N ASN A 251 -1.45 11.86 12.83
CA ASN A 251 -0.23 11.09 13.03
C ASN A 251 0.91 11.95 13.59
N GLY A 252 1.07 13.19 13.09
CA GLY A 252 2.02 14.17 13.65
C GLY A 252 1.78 14.47 15.12
N HIS A 253 0.52 14.64 15.55
CA HIS A 253 0.19 14.82 16.96
C HIS A 253 0.52 13.59 17.80
N VAL A 254 0.24 12.38 17.31
CA VAL A 254 0.57 11.13 18.01
C VAL A 254 2.09 11.00 18.20
N ALA A 255 2.88 11.23 17.14
CA ALA A 255 4.34 11.21 17.21
C ALA A 255 4.89 12.27 18.18
N CYS A 256 4.44 13.51 18.06
CA CYS A 256 4.88 14.62 18.91
C CYS A 256 4.52 14.37 20.38
N LYS A 257 3.27 13.99 20.67
CA LYS A 257 2.81 13.65 22.03
C LYS A 257 3.64 12.51 22.62
N TYR A 258 3.92 11.47 21.84
CA TYR A 258 4.73 10.34 22.29
C TYR A 258 6.15 10.78 22.70
N VAL A 259 6.85 11.53 21.85
CA VAL A 259 8.21 12.02 22.16
C VAL A 259 8.19 13.04 23.30
N TYR A 260 7.22 13.95 23.31
CA TYR A 260 7.07 14.96 24.36
C TYR A 260 6.84 14.33 25.74
N VAL A 261 5.93 13.36 25.83
CA VAL A 261 5.67 12.62 27.08
C VAL A 261 6.90 11.84 27.53
N ARG A 262 7.71 11.33 26.60
CA ARG A 262 8.94 10.60 26.94
C ARG A 262 10.04 11.52 27.46
N LEU A 263 10.22 12.70 26.86
CA LEU A 263 11.22 13.70 27.27
C LEU A 263 10.88 14.35 28.61
N PHE A 264 9.60 14.65 28.85
CA PHE A 264 9.16 15.38 30.03
C PHE A 264 8.48 14.50 31.10
N ARG A 265 8.62 13.16 30.98
CA ARG A 265 8.06 12.21 31.95
C ARG A 265 8.60 12.47 33.35
N GLY A 266 7.72 12.70 34.32
CA GLY A 266 8.12 13.01 35.70
C GLY A 266 8.46 14.48 35.98
N SER A 267 8.27 15.37 35.01
CA SER A 267 8.38 16.82 35.22
C SER A 267 7.00 17.50 35.30
N ASP A 268 6.89 18.55 36.13
CA ASP A 268 5.68 19.37 36.25
C ASP A 268 5.36 20.23 35.01
N ARG A 269 6.20 20.16 33.97
CA ARG A 269 6.10 21.02 32.78
C ARG A 269 5.07 20.54 31.75
N MET A 270 4.57 19.30 31.87
CA MET A 270 3.61 18.75 30.92
C MET A 270 2.26 19.49 30.89
N HIS A 271 1.91 20.19 31.96
CA HIS A 271 0.65 20.95 32.07
C HIS A 271 0.86 22.46 32.14
N LYS A 272 2.12 22.93 32.14
CA LYS A 272 2.45 24.36 32.17
C LYS A 272 2.49 24.95 30.75
N LYS A 273 2.16 26.24 30.67
CA LYS A 273 2.26 27.08 29.46
C LYS A 273 3.49 28.00 29.53
N ASP A 274 4.59 27.52 30.10
CA ASP A 274 5.86 28.24 30.09
C ASP A 274 6.45 28.29 28.68
N LEU A 275 7.35 29.25 28.44
CA LEU A 275 8.06 29.38 27.16
C LEU A 275 8.83 28.11 26.81
N VAL A 276 9.34 27.38 27.80
CA VAL A 276 10.05 26.12 27.59
C VAL A 276 9.10 25.01 27.12
N ALA A 277 7.93 24.82 27.75
CA ALA A 277 6.96 23.82 27.29
C ALA A 277 6.36 24.16 25.92
N THR A 278 6.12 25.44 25.65
CA THR A 278 5.58 25.88 24.36
C THR A 278 6.63 25.80 23.27
N GLY A 279 7.85 26.29 23.53
CA GLY A 279 8.98 26.24 22.60
C GLY A 279 9.42 24.81 22.29
N SER A 280 9.48 23.93 23.29
CA SER A 280 9.84 22.52 23.06
C SER A 280 8.78 21.78 22.24
N TRP A 281 7.49 22.07 22.44
CA TRP A 281 6.41 21.53 21.61
C TRP A 281 6.52 21.98 20.15
N VAL A 282 6.69 23.27 19.93
CA VAL A 282 6.82 23.87 18.58
C VAL A 282 8.05 23.32 17.86
N LEU A 283 9.20 23.27 18.53
CA LEU A 283 10.47 22.78 17.96
C LEU A 283 10.40 21.28 17.65
N LEU A 284 9.83 20.49 18.56
CA LEU A 284 9.67 19.05 18.37
C LEU A 284 8.77 18.75 17.17
N MET A 285 7.67 19.50 17.05
CA MET A 285 6.76 19.39 15.92
C MET A 285 7.45 19.71 14.61
N LEU A 286 8.18 20.83 14.57
CA LEU A 286 8.93 21.25 13.38
C LEU A 286 9.96 20.18 12.97
N GLY A 287 10.71 19.65 13.94
CA GLY A 287 11.69 18.60 13.69
C GLY A 287 11.07 17.34 13.10
N LEU A 288 9.95 16.86 13.66
CA LEU A 288 9.25 15.67 13.16
C LEU A 288 8.71 15.87 11.73
N TRP A 289 8.14 17.03 11.43
CA TRP A 289 7.64 17.34 10.09
C TRP A 289 8.77 17.49 9.06
N ILE A 290 9.90 18.08 9.43
CA ILE A 290 11.09 18.15 8.56
C ILE A 290 11.59 16.74 8.25
N VAL A 291 11.70 15.86 9.25
CA VAL A 291 12.12 14.47 9.03
C VAL A 291 11.14 13.75 8.08
N ALA A 292 9.83 13.91 8.30
CA ALA A 292 8.82 13.32 7.42
C ALA A 292 8.92 13.83 5.97
N TRP A 293 9.13 15.13 5.77
CA TRP A 293 9.32 15.71 4.44
C TRP A 293 10.59 15.20 3.76
N VAL A 294 11.71 15.12 4.49
CA VAL A 294 12.96 14.54 3.95
C VAL A 294 12.74 13.11 3.46
N ILE A 295 12.00 12.29 4.20
CA ILE A 295 11.68 10.91 3.79
C ILE A 295 10.79 10.92 2.53
N ALA A 296 9.80 11.81 2.45
CA ALA A 296 8.90 11.92 1.31
C ALA A 296 9.65 12.32 0.02
N GLU A 297 10.64 13.21 0.10
CA GLU A 297 11.46 13.62 -1.06
C GLU A 297 12.60 12.64 -1.38
N ALA A 298 13.04 11.84 -0.41
CA ALA A 298 14.03 10.80 -0.60
C ALA A 298 13.45 9.59 -1.36
N ILE A 299 12.17 9.28 -1.13
CA ILE A 299 11.43 8.20 -1.81
C ILE A 299 10.20 8.82 -2.50
N PRO A 300 10.40 9.55 -3.62
CA PRO A 300 9.34 10.32 -4.27
C PRO A 300 8.31 9.46 -5.03
N VAL A 301 8.48 8.13 -5.04
CA VAL A 301 7.54 7.19 -5.68
C VAL A 301 6.56 6.66 -4.64
N PHE A 302 5.27 6.98 -4.80
CA PHE A 302 4.23 6.64 -3.83
C PHE A 302 4.14 5.15 -3.49
N ASN A 303 4.22 4.28 -4.50
CA ASN A 303 4.14 2.82 -4.31
C ASN A 303 5.36 2.26 -3.56
N ASN A 304 6.55 2.79 -3.83
CA ASN A 304 7.78 2.36 -3.16
C ASN A 304 7.74 2.75 -1.68
N LEU A 305 7.25 3.96 -1.37
CA LEU A 305 7.06 4.38 0.00
C LEU A 305 6.02 3.50 0.70
N LEU A 306 4.83 3.30 0.09
CA LEU A 306 3.75 2.51 0.68
C LEU A 306 4.16 1.04 0.93
N SER A 307 4.85 0.41 -0.04
CA SER A 307 5.34 -0.96 0.10
C SER A 307 6.43 -1.10 1.16
N LEU A 308 7.31 -0.09 1.30
CA LEU A 308 8.30 -0.03 2.37
C LEU A 308 7.62 0.08 3.75
N VAL A 309 6.63 0.96 3.91
CA VAL A 309 5.87 1.10 5.16
C VAL A 309 5.13 -0.20 5.51
N ALA A 310 4.47 -0.80 4.52
CA ALA A 310 3.69 -2.02 4.71
C ALA A 310 4.59 -3.19 5.12
N SER A 311 5.72 -3.38 4.45
CA SER A 311 6.64 -4.48 4.69
C SER A 311 7.42 -4.34 5.99
N LEU A 312 7.99 -3.17 6.26
CA LEU A 312 8.86 -2.97 7.43
C LEU A 312 8.06 -2.84 8.73
N PHE A 313 6.93 -2.14 8.70
CA PHE A 313 6.20 -1.76 9.91
C PHE A 313 4.82 -2.39 9.99
N ALA A 314 3.97 -2.26 8.97
CA ALA A 314 2.59 -2.73 9.08
C ALA A 314 2.52 -4.25 9.28
N SER A 315 3.39 -5.02 8.62
CA SER A 315 3.51 -6.47 8.81
C SER A 315 3.65 -6.86 10.30
N TRP A 316 4.54 -6.18 11.02
CA TRP A 316 4.79 -6.43 12.44
C TRP A 316 3.76 -5.78 13.35
N PHE A 317 3.44 -4.50 13.16
CA PHE A 317 2.52 -3.78 14.05
C PHE A 317 1.07 -4.23 13.93
N THR A 318 0.66 -4.75 12.77
CA THR A 318 -0.70 -5.25 12.53
C THR A 318 -0.78 -6.75 12.79
N TYR A 319 0.13 -7.55 12.22
CA TYR A 319 0.03 -9.02 12.25
C TYR A 319 0.98 -9.66 13.27
N GLY A 320 2.28 -9.36 13.20
CA GLY A 320 3.30 -10.01 14.03
C GLY A 320 3.10 -9.81 15.54
N LEU A 321 2.89 -8.57 15.98
CA LEU A 321 2.66 -8.25 17.39
C LEU A 321 1.34 -8.80 17.90
N SER A 322 0.28 -8.71 17.09
CA SER A 322 -1.03 -9.30 17.43
C SER A 322 -0.91 -10.80 17.68
N ALA A 323 -0.24 -11.52 16.78
CA ALA A 323 0.03 -12.95 16.98
C ALA A 323 0.85 -13.23 18.24
N THR A 324 1.87 -12.42 18.49
CA THR A 324 2.72 -12.51 19.69
C THR A 324 1.90 -12.29 20.97
N PHE A 325 1.00 -11.30 20.98
CA PHE A 325 0.11 -11.04 22.11
C PHE A 325 -0.79 -12.23 22.40
N TRP A 326 -1.37 -12.86 21.36
CA TRP A 326 -2.21 -14.04 21.55
C TRP A 326 -1.43 -15.21 22.16
N LEU A 327 -0.25 -15.50 21.62
CA LEU A 327 0.62 -16.59 22.10
C LEU A 327 1.07 -16.33 23.54
N TYR A 328 1.43 -15.09 23.86
CA TYR A 328 1.83 -14.71 25.22
C TYR A 328 0.69 -14.88 26.24
N LEU A 329 -0.53 -14.48 25.88
CA LEU A 329 -1.71 -14.64 26.76
C LEU A 329 -2.07 -16.10 27.02
N ASN A 330 -1.75 -17.00 26.08
CA ASN A 330 -2.14 -18.40 26.12
C ASN A 330 -0.97 -19.37 26.35
N LYS A 331 0.22 -18.87 26.71
CA LYS A 331 1.46 -19.64 26.83
C LYS A 331 1.33 -20.91 27.68
N ASP A 332 0.54 -20.87 28.75
CA ASP A 332 0.36 -21.99 29.68
C ASP A 332 -0.72 -22.99 29.22
N ARG A 333 -1.45 -22.68 28.13
CA ARG A 333 -2.62 -23.45 27.65
C ARG A 333 -2.66 -23.62 26.12
N LEU A 334 -1.51 -23.52 25.45
CA LEU A 334 -1.41 -23.58 23.99
C LEU A 334 -2.00 -24.88 23.41
N PHE A 335 -1.77 -26.01 24.08
CA PHE A 335 -2.22 -27.35 23.65
C PHE A 335 -3.37 -27.93 24.50
N ALA A 336 -4.07 -27.08 25.27
CA ALA A 336 -5.05 -27.56 26.23
C ALA A 336 -6.33 -28.09 25.57
N THR A 337 -6.77 -27.51 24.45
CA THR A 337 -7.98 -27.93 23.73
C THR A 337 -7.75 -27.89 22.22
N PRO A 338 -8.48 -28.70 21.42
CA PRO A 338 -8.37 -28.67 19.96
C PRO A 338 -8.54 -27.27 19.36
N MET A 339 -9.43 -26.46 19.93
CA MET A 339 -9.61 -25.06 19.52
C MET A 339 -8.39 -24.19 19.84
N LYS A 340 -7.75 -24.40 21.00
CA LYS A 340 -6.51 -23.68 21.36
C LYS A 340 -5.33 -24.13 20.50
N ILE A 341 -5.27 -25.39 20.12
CA ILE A 341 -4.27 -25.91 19.17
C ILE A 341 -4.45 -25.23 17.82
N PHE A 342 -5.68 -25.21 17.29
CA PHE A 342 -5.99 -24.53 16.03
C PHE A 342 -5.61 -23.04 16.07
N LEU A 343 -6.02 -22.32 17.11
CA LEU A 343 -5.67 -20.90 17.25
C LEU A 343 -4.16 -20.67 17.45
N THR A 344 -3.45 -21.60 18.10
CA THR A 344 -1.99 -21.54 18.22
C THR A 344 -1.33 -21.67 16.85
N ILE A 345 -1.74 -22.66 16.06
CA ILE A 345 -1.26 -22.84 14.67
C ILE A 345 -1.54 -21.59 13.85
N LEU A 346 -2.77 -21.05 13.94
CA LEU A 346 -3.16 -19.84 13.24
C LEU A 346 -2.24 -18.65 13.57
N ASN A 347 -1.98 -18.38 14.85
CA ASN A 347 -1.10 -17.26 15.25
C ASN A 347 0.35 -17.48 14.87
N VAL A 348 0.85 -18.72 14.95
CA VAL A 348 2.21 -19.05 14.47
C VAL A 348 2.31 -18.80 12.96
N LEU A 349 1.29 -19.17 12.18
CA LEU A 349 1.23 -18.87 10.74
C LEU A 349 1.17 -17.37 10.48
N ILE A 350 0.34 -16.61 11.21
CA ILE A 350 0.25 -15.15 11.06
C ILE A 350 1.61 -14.49 11.35
N PHE A 351 2.30 -14.94 12.39
CA PHE A 351 3.65 -14.47 12.74
C PHE A 351 4.65 -14.79 11.62
N ALA A 352 4.63 -16.01 11.08
CA ALA A 352 5.49 -16.41 9.98
C ALA A 352 5.21 -15.58 8.71
N ILE A 353 3.93 -15.36 8.36
CA ILE A 353 3.51 -14.51 7.25
C ILE A 353 4.01 -13.08 7.44
N ALA A 354 3.91 -12.52 8.64
CA ALA A 354 4.46 -11.19 8.93
C ALA A 354 5.97 -11.13 8.68
N GLY A 355 6.72 -12.15 9.10
CA GLY A 355 8.15 -12.28 8.82
C GLY A 355 8.46 -12.38 7.33
N CYS A 356 7.69 -13.19 6.58
CA CYS A 356 7.82 -13.34 5.13
C CYS A 356 7.52 -12.03 4.39
N ILE A 357 6.43 -11.33 4.73
CA ILE A 357 6.07 -10.02 4.16
C ILE A 357 7.17 -9.01 4.44
N CYS A 358 7.74 -9.01 5.65
CA CYS A 358 8.85 -8.13 5.99
C CYS A 358 10.09 -8.42 5.14
N GLY A 359 10.53 -9.68 5.05
CA GLY A 359 11.74 -10.05 4.31
C GLY A 359 11.60 -9.84 2.80
N LEU A 360 10.58 -10.45 2.19
CA LEU A 360 10.35 -10.35 0.75
C LEU A 360 9.95 -8.92 0.35
N GLY A 361 9.12 -8.26 1.15
CA GLY A 361 8.68 -6.90 0.87
C GLY A 361 9.81 -5.87 0.96
N LEU A 362 10.72 -6.01 1.93
CA LEU A 362 11.93 -5.17 1.98
C LEU A 362 12.84 -5.40 0.79
N TYR A 363 13.01 -6.65 0.37
CA TYR A 363 13.82 -6.98 -0.82
C TYR A 363 13.22 -6.35 -2.08
N VAL A 364 11.91 -6.50 -2.31
CA VAL A 364 11.22 -5.93 -3.47
C VAL A 364 11.28 -4.40 -3.45
N SER A 365 11.01 -3.78 -2.29
CA SER A 365 11.07 -2.33 -2.16
C SER A 365 12.50 -1.82 -2.40
N GLY A 366 13.50 -2.44 -1.77
CA GLY A 366 14.91 -2.06 -1.94
C GLY A 366 15.40 -2.25 -3.37
N LYS A 367 14.99 -3.33 -4.05
CA LYS A 367 15.31 -3.56 -5.46
C LYS A 367 14.63 -2.53 -6.36
N ALA A 368 13.36 -2.22 -6.14
CA ALA A 368 12.66 -1.17 -6.89
C ALA A 368 13.34 0.20 -6.71
N LEU A 369 13.79 0.53 -5.49
CA LEU A 369 14.56 1.74 -5.23
C LEU A 369 15.93 1.76 -5.91
N HIS A 370 16.57 0.60 -6.10
CA HIS A 370 17.88 0.50 -6.77
C HIS A 370 17.77 0.56 -8.30
N ASP A 371 16.76 -0.11 -8.86
CA ASP A 371 16.63 -0.33 -10.30
C ASP A 371 15.94 0.84 -11.02
N ASP A 372 15.35 1.81 -10.30
CA ASP A 372 14.56 2.90 -10.89
C ASP A 372 15.42 4.14 -11.20
N PRO A 373 15.66 4.50 -12.48
CA PRO A 373 16.46 5.67 -12.86
C PRO A 373 15.76 7.01 -12.58
N SER A 374 14.48 6.99 -12.21
CA SER A 374 13.74 8.17 -11.70
C SER A 374 13.98 8.46 -10.21
N SER A 375 14.80 7.63 -9.53
CA SER A 375 15.19 7.72 -8.12
C SER A 375 16.06 8.93 -7.73
N ALA A 376 16.13 9.97 -8.56
CA ALA A 376 16.79 11.21 -8.18
C ALA A 376 16.06 11.81 -6.96
N SER A 377 16.59 11.52 -5.77
CA SER A 377 16.12 12.09 -4.51
C SER A 377 16.17 13.61 -4.62
N PHE A 378 15.13 14.29 -4.12
CA PHE A 378 15.00 15.75 -4.24
C PHE A 378 14.94 16.27 -5.68
N SER A 379 14.28 15.54 -6.59
CA SER A 379 14.09 15.98 -7.98
C SER A 379 12.72 16.61 -8.23
N CYS A 380 12.61 17.32 -9.36
CA CYS A 380 11.35 17.87 -9.85
C CYS A 380 10.52 16.88 -10.68
N ALA A 381 10.84 15.58 -10.60
CA ALA A 381 10.16 14.55 -11.38
C ALA A 381 8.68 14.40 -10.98
N ASN A 382 7.91 13.74 -11.85
CA ASN A 382 6.55 13.33 -11.55
C ASN A 382 6.59 12.17 -10.54
N ASN A 383 5.75 12.25 -9.51
CA ASN A 383 5.70 11.33 -8.37
C ASN A 383 4.51 10.35 -8.45
N ALA A 384 3.75 10.40 -9.54
CA ALA A 384 2.52 9.64 -9.78
C ALA A 384 2.76 8.39 -10.64
#